data_AF-A0A6B2YVE8-F1
#
_entry.id   AF-A0A6B2YVE8-F1
#
_cell.length_a   1.000
_cell.length_b   1.000
_cell.length_c   1.000
_cell.angle_alpha   90.00
_cell.angle_beta   90.00
_cell.angle_gamma   90.00
#
_symmetry.space_group_name_H-M   'P 1'
#
loop_
_entity.id
_entity.type
_entity.pdbx_description
1 polymer ?
#
loop_
_entity_poly.entity_id
_entity_poly.type
_entity_poly.pdbx_seq_one_letter_code
_entity_poly.pdbx_strand_id
1 'polypeptide(L)' 'MDNKSDRSKTIEELEGIEWPDPPPGGTGLVKAVHNLRKRPINPLTAWDMSRLIGQDVGTP' A
#
# COMPACT_ATOMS: atom_id res chain seq x y z
N MET A 1 17.15 -8.18 -13.00
CA MET A 1 15.80 -8.67 -13.33
C MET A 1 14.88 -7.47 -13.32
N ASP A 2 14.45 -7.04 -14.50
CA ASP A 2 13.56 -5.90 -14.71
C ASP A 2 12.14 -6.27 -14.27
N ASN A 3 11.90 -6.25 -12.95
CA ASN A 3 10.60 -6.44 -12.38
C ASN A 3 9.79 -5.15 -12.59
N LYS A 4 9.21 -4.99 -13.79
CA LYS A 4 8.19 -3.97 -14.02
C LYS A 4 6.98 -4.34 -13.19
N SER A 5 6.95 -3.90 -11.93
CA SER A 5 5.75 -3.97 -11.08
C SER A 5 4.60 -3.32 -11.84
N ASP A 6 3.54 -4.08 -12.06
CA ASP A 6 2.34 -3.60 -12.74
C ASP A 6 1.66 -2.55 -11.85
N ARG A 7 1.84 -1.27 -12.20
CA ARG A 7 1.32 -0.14 -11.42
C ARG A 7 -0.21 -0.05 -11.46
N SER A 8 -0.85 -0.85 -12.31
CA SER A 8 -2.32 -0.99 -12.36
C SER A 8 -2.85 -1.75 -11.14
N LYS A 9 -1.99 -2.54 -10.49
CA LYS A 9 -2.34 -3.40 -9.36
C LYS A 9 -2.19 -2.68 -8.02
N THR A 10 -2.87 -3.19 -7.01
CA THR A 10 -2.70 -2.79 -5.61
C THR A 10 -1.40 -3.36 -5.03
N ILE A 11 -1.01 -2.89 -3.84
CA ILE A 11 0.14 -3.46 -3.12
C ILE A 11 -0.13 -4.93 -2.76
N GLU A 12 -1.34 -5.23 -2.29
CA GLU A 12 -1.79 -6.58 -1.93
C GLU A 12 -1.69 -7.55 -3.13
N GLU A 13 -2.09 -7.09 -4.32
CA GLU A 13 -1.99 -7.89 -5.55
C GLU A 13 -0.56 -8.09 -6.05
N LEU A 14 0.33 -7.11 -5.81
CA LEU A 14 1.74 -7.22 -6.20
C LEU A 14 2.52 -8.13 -5.27
N GLU A 15 2.19 -8.13 -3.98
CA GLU A 15 2.75 -9.05 -2.99
C GLU A 15 2.07 -10.41 -3.00
N GLY A 16 0.88 -10.52 -3.63
CA GLY A 16 0.08 -11.74 -3.68
C GLY A 16 -0.50 -12.13 -2.33
N ILE A 17 -0.62 -11.18 -1.40
CA ILE A 17 -1.15 -11.40 -0.04
C ILE A 17 -2.32 -10.46 0.24
N GLU A 18 -3.37 -11.00 0.83
CA GLU A 18 -4.47 -10.21 1.35
C GLU A 18 -4.14 -9.82 2.80
N TRP A 19 -3.98 -8.52 3.05
CA TRP A 19 -3.65 -8.04 4.38
C TRP A 19 -4.92 -7.84 5.22
N PRO A 20 -4.87 -8.09 6.53
CA PRO A 20 -6.03 -7.96 7.41
C PRO A 20 -6.52 -6.52 7.54
N ASP A 21 -7.82 -6.33 7.76
CA ASP A 21 -8.43 -5.01 7.95
C ASP A 21 -7.82 -4.21 9.11
N PRO A 22 -7.92 -2.87 9.07
CA PRO A 22 -7.35 -2.02 10.12
C PRO A 22 -8.00 -2.34 11.48
N PRO A 23 -7.21 -2.38 12.57
CA PRO A 23 -7.75 -2.61 13.89
C PRO A 23 -8.79 -1.54 14.26
N PRO A 24 -9.85 -1.88 15.01
CA PRO A 24 -10.94 -0.95 15.33
C PRO A 24 -10.49 0.29 16.12
N GLY A 25 -9.35 0.20 16.82
CA GLY A 25 -8.68 1.32 17.52
C GLY A 25 -7.50 1.94 16.76
N GLY A 26 -7.29 1.59 15.48
CA GLY A 26 -6.18 2.10 14.69
C GLY A 26 -6.20 3.63 14.58
N THR A 27 -5.02 4.25 14.66
CA THR A 27 -4.86 5.69 14.45
C THR A 27 -5.29 6.07 13.03
N GLY A 28 -5.55 7.36 12.79
CA GLY A 28 -5.82 7.85 11.44
C GLY A 28 -4.71 7.51 10.43
N LEU A 29 -3.47 7.33 10.92
CA LEU A 29 -2.35 6.85 10.12
C LEU A 29 -2.55 5.42 9.63
N VAL A 30 -2.80 4.50 10.56
CA VAL A 30 -3.05 3.09 10.25
C VAL A 30 -4.22 2.93 9.29
N LYS A 31 -5.36 3.59 9.56
CA LYS A 31 -6.53 3.53 8.68
C LYS A 31 -6.22 4.02 7.26
N ALA A 32 -5.45 5.10 7.13
CA ALA A 32 -5.04 5.61 5.83
C ALA A 32 -4.14 4.61 5.09
N VAL A 33 -3.14 4.02 5.75
CA VAL A 33 -2.23 3.02 5.14
C VAL A 33 -3.01 1.80 4.64
N HIS A 34 -3.93 1.27 5.46
CA HIS A 34 -4.79 0.16 5.07
C HIS A 34 -5.70 0.51 3.87
N ASN A 35 -6.15 1.75 3.75
CA ASN A 35 -6.91 2.20 2.59
C ASN A 35 -6.04 2.39 1.35
N LEU A 36 -4.80 2.89 1.51
CA LEU A 36 -3.87 3.16 0.41
C LEU A 36 -3.35 1.87 -0.23
N ARG A 37 -3.05 0.83 0.56
CA ARG A 37 -2.56 -0.44 0.03
C ARG A 37 -3.59 -1.18 -0.83
N LYS A 38 -4.89 -0.94 -0.62
CA LYS A 38 -6.02 -1.48 -1.39
C LYS A 38 -6.29 -0.69 -2.68
N ARG A 39 -5.53 0.37 -2.96
CA ARG A 39 -5.66 1.16 -4.19
C ARG A 39 -4.60 0.76 -5.21
N PRO A 40 -4.91 0.86 -6.51
CA PRO A 40 -3.89 0.76 -7.56
C PRO A 40 -2.75 1.75 -7.31
N ILE A 41 -1.52 1.38 -7.66
CA ILE A 41 -0.35 2.26 -7.50
C ILE A 41 -0.42 3.50 -8.41
N ASN A 42 -0.97 3.36 -9.61
CA ASN A 42 -0.99 4.41 -10.63
C ASN A 42 -1.60 5.75 -10.17
N PRO A 43 -2.76 5.79 -9.47
CA PRO A 43 -3.33 7.02 -8.93
C PRO A 43 -2.68 7.52 -7.62
N LEU A 44 -1.77 6.76 -6.99
CA LEU A 44 -1.15 7.20 -5.74
C LEU A 44 -0.23 8.39 -6.00
N THR A 45 -0.38 9.43 -5.19
CA THR A 45 0.53 10.58 -5.25
C THR A 45 1.87 10.22 -4.60
N ALA A 46 2.91 11.02 -4.86
CA ALA A 46 4.19 10.87 -4.17
C ALA A 46 4.05 10.96 -2.64
N TRP A 47 3.10 11.75 -2.15
CA TRP A 47 2.80 11.85 -0.71
C TRP A 47 2.19 10.55 -0.16
N ASP A 48 1.23 9.96 -0.88
CA ASP A 48 0.63 8.67 -0.49
C ASP A 48 1.68 7.55 -0.48
N MET A 49 2.53 7.51 -1.51
CA MET A 49 3.64 6.56 -1.60
C MET A 49 4.65 6.75 -0.47
N SER A 50 5.02 7.99 -0.16
CA SER A 50 5.95 8.29 0.94
C SER A 50 5.40 7.82 2.29
N ARG A 51 4.08 7.91 2.47
CA ARG A 51 3.39 7.41 3.67
C ARG A 51 3.37 5.89 3.77
N LEU A 52 3.23 5.18 2.65
CA LEU A 52 3.34 3.72 2.61
C LEU A 52 4.77 3.28 2.96
N ILE A 53 5.77 3.86 2.29
CA ILE A 53 7.19 3.54 2.51
C ILE A 53 7.61 3.87 3.95
N GLY A 54 7.19 5.01 4.49
CA GLY A 54 7.49 5.40 5.86
C GLY A 54 6.81 4.54 6.93
N GLN A 55 5.93 3.61 6.52
CA GLN A 55 5.29 2.62 7.39
C GLN A 55 5.71 1.19 7.04
N ASP A 56 6.78 1.06 6.24
CA ASP A 56 7.33 -0.23 5.80
C ASP A 56 6.32 -1.10 5.04
N VAL A 57 5.57 -0.48 4.12
CA VAL A 57 4.59 -1.16 3.26
C VAL A 57 5.04 -1.09 1.81
N GLY A 58 5.10 -2.24 1.13
CA GLY A 58 5.55 -2.34 -0.26
C GLY A 58 7.05 -2.09 -0.45
N THR A 59 7.83 -2.29 0.62
CA THR A 59 9.29 -2.19 0.65
C THR A 59 9.91 -3.60 0.51
N PRO A 60 10.99 -3.78 -0.28
CA PRO A 60 11.69 -5.05 -0.42
C PRO A 60 12.57 -5.40 0.77
#